data_AF-A0ABD3WNQ7-F1
#
_entry.id   AF-A0ABD3WNQ7-F1
#
_cell.length_a   1.000
_cell.length_b   1.000
_cell.length_c   1.000
_cell.angle_alpha   90.00
_cell.angle_beta   90.00
_cell.angle_gamma   90.00
#
_symmetry.space_group_name_H-M   'P 1'
#
loop_
_entity.id
_entity.type
_entity.pdbx_description
1 polymer ?
#
loop_
_entity_poly.entity_id
_entity_poly.type
_entity_poly.pdbx_seq_one_letter_code
_entity_poly.pdbx_strand_id
1 'polypeptide(L)'
;MAAVVESVPLLMRIVSASVAVSHKSGQIIRDILSKGDLGIVDKGKNDLQTEADRSVQRCIVASLHKQFPKVPIFGEEQLDPTEKIPDDYIVKSFDKEVLKHTCPPDYKDTKDEEIVIWVDPLDGTAEFTQGLLDHVTVLIGISVKGYAAAGVIYQPYYNYQAGPEATKGRCIWGIIGLGAFGFERGQPPAGRIITTTRSHSDRIITESVNACEPTEVLRVGGAGHKVLLLIENKVHAYVFASNGCKKWDTCAPEAVLHAIGGKLTDIHGNKIQYYARVQRRNDGGVLATIEDHDWYVNKIPDFVKEIFKTSSEPPPPLETSLSQKSLNIGGTPSGEAQVKQKSSSQPDSTSQSTGGVKWSNQKPDSTNQSSGEVKSSNPRPDSTNPNTDGMESSNQKPDSTYQSADGVKSSNQKPDSTSQSTDSLNGSTVAKLASSYGPVLFKSMVHNVTHTEPFI
;
A
#
# COMPACT_ATOMS: atom_id res chain seq x y z
N MET A 1 -31.27 -11.62 11.59
CA MET A 1 -29.92 -11.09 11.25
C MET A 1 -29.95 -9.62 10.88
N ALA A 2 -30.69 -9.18 9.84
CA ALA A 2 -30.68 -7.76 9.40
C ALA A 2 -30.80 -6.72 10.53
N ALA A 3 -31.85 -6.77 11.36
CA ALA A 3 -32.03 -5.86 12.49
C ALA A 3 -30.92 -5.92 13.59
N VAL A 4 -30.18 -7.03 13.67
CA VAL A 4 -29.02 -7.17 14.58
C VAL A 4 -27.77 -6.53 13.97
N VAL A 5 -27.64 -6.52 12.64
CA VAL A 5 -26.56 -5.79 11.95
C VAL A 5 -26.84 -4.29 11.95
N GLU A 6 -28.10 -3.87 11.83
CA GLU A 6 -28.46 -2.44 11.82
C GLU A 6 -28.21 -1.72 13.14
N SER A 7 -28.23 -2.43 14.27
CA SER A 7 -27.89 -1.89 15.60
C SER A 7 -26.38 -1.84 15.89
N VAL A 8 -25.53 -2.39 15.01
CA VAL A 8 -24.08 -2.25 15.10
C VAL A 8 -23.66 -0.88 14.54
N PRO A 9 -22.73 -0.15 15.19
CA PRO A 9 -22.19 1.12 14.70
C PRO A 9 -21.71 1.07 13.23
N LEU A 10 -21.91 2.18 12.51
CA LEU A 10 -21.69 2.25 11.06
C LEU A 10 -20.27 1.84 10.66
N LEU A 11 -19.23 2.31 11.38
CA LEU A 11 -17.85 1.96 11.10
C LEU A 11 -17.60 0.43 11.18
N MET A 12 -18.09 -0.24 12.23
CA MET A 12 -17.92 -1.69 12.41
C MET A 12 -18.60 -2.48 11.28
N ARG A 13 -19.78 -2.03 10.83
CA ARG A 13 -20.47 -2.63 9.67
C ARG A 13 -19.65 -2.47 8.39
N ILE A 14 -19.10 -1.29 8.14
CA ILE A 14 -18.27 -1.04 6.95
C ILE A 14 -17.02 -1.92 6.99
N VAL A 15 -16.26 -1.92 8.09
CA VAL A 15 -15.04 -2.76 8.23
C VAL A 15 -15.37 -4.25 8.05
N SER A 16 -16.46 -4.73 8.63
CA SER A 16 -16.92 -6.12 8.49
C SER A 16 -17.30 -6.48 7.04
N ALA A 17 -17.92 -5.56 6.30
CA ALA A 17 -18.20 -5.73 4.87
C ALA A 17 -16.91 -5.64 4.02
N SER A 18 -15.97 -4.75 4.37
CA SER A 18 -14.66 -4.60 3.72
C SER A 18 -13.81 -5.88 3.85
N VAL A 19 -13.76 -6.48 5.05
CA VAL A 19 -13.13 -7.79 5.28
C VAL A 19 -13.80 -8.84 4.40
N ALA A 20 -15.13 -8.95 4.42
CA ALA A 20 -15.86 -9.94 3.63
C ALA A 20 -15.63 -9.80 2.12
N VAL A 21 -15.62 -8.58 1.55
CA VAL A 21 -15.36 -8.39 0.12
C VAL A 21 -13.90 -8.63 -0.25
N SER A 22 -12.95 -8.30 0.62
CA SER A 22 -11.52 -8.52 0.34
C SER A 22 -11.15 -10.00 0.13
N HIS A 23 -11.88 -10.93 0.77
CA HIS A 23 -11.75 -12.36 0.49
C HIS A 23 -12.16 -12.73 -0.96
N LYS A 24 -13.22 -12.11 -1.50
CA LYS A 24 -13.63 -12.29 -2.91
C LYS A 24 -12.63 -11.61 -3.86
N SER A 25 -12.11 -10.44 -3.50
CA SER A 25 -11.00 -9.79 -4.23
C SER A 25 -9.80 -10.73 -4.37
N GLY A 26 -9.40 -11.39 -3.28
CA GLY A 26 -8.35 -12.41 -3.26
C GLY A 26 -8.61 -13.62 -4.16
N GLN A 27 -9.87 -14.04 -4.29
CA GLN A 27 -10.25 -15.10 -5.24
C GLN A 27 -10.11 -14.60 -6.68
N ILE A 28 -10.67 -13.44 -7.01
CA ILE A 28 -10.61 -12.83 -8.35
C ILE A 28 -9.17 -12.69 -8.85
N ILE A 29 -8.25 -12.20 -8.01
CA ILE A 29 -6.82 -12.04 -8.36
C ILE A 29 -6.16 -13.37 -8.70
N ARG A 30 -6.48 -14.43 -7.94
CA ARG A 30 -5.94 -15.78 -8.16
C ARG A 30 -6.54 -16.46 -9.38
N ASP A 31 -7.84 -16.30 -9.59
CA ASP A 31 -8.54 -16.81 -10.76
C ASP A 31 -7.99 -16.18 -12.05
N ILE A 32 -7.70 -14.87 -12.03
CA ILE A 32 -7.11 -14.15 -13.18
C ILE A 32 -5.67 -14.62 -13.45
N LEU A 33 -4.80 -14.69 -12.44
CA LEU A 33 -3.44 -15.22 -12.65
C LEU A 33 -3.45 -16.66 -13.17
N SER A 34 -4.38 -17.51 -12.68
CA SER A 34 -4.50 -18.91 -13.10
C SER A 34 -4.88 -19.10 -14.57
N LYS A 35 -5.51 -18.08 -15.20
CA LYS A 35 -5.85 -18.08 -16.63
C LYS A 35 -4.66 -17.73 -17.52
N GLY A 36 -3.58 -17.18 -16.97
CA GLY A 36 -2.36 -16.81 -17.68
C GLY A 36 -2.43 -15.50 -18.49
N ASP A 37 -3.61 -15.07 -18.94
CA ASP A 37 -3.82 -13.74 -19.52
C ASP A 37 -4.19 -12.73 -18.43
N LEU A 38 -3.29 -11.77 -18.18
CA LEU A 38 -3.49 -10.70 -17.21
C LEU A 38 -4.25 -9.49 -17.79
N GLY A 39 -4.46 -9.39 -19.11
CA GLY A 39 -5.14 -8.24 -19.72
C GLY A 39 -4.46 -6.90 -19.38
N ILE A 40 -3.13 -6.85 -19.50
CA ILE A 40 -2.29 -5.70 -19.13
C ILE A 40 -2.55 -4.50 -20.06
N VAL A 41 -2.76 -3.34 -19.45
CA VAL A 41 -2.85 -2.02 -20.08
C VAL A 41 -1.73 -1.16 -19.50
N ASP A 42 -0.93 -0.56 -20.38
CA ASP A 42 0.07 0.45 -20.01
C ASP A 42 -0.62 1.83 -19.97
N LYS A 43 -0.69 2.43 -18.78
CA LYS A 43 -1.27 3.76 -18.53
C LYS A 43 -0.19 4.85 -18.58
N GLY A 44 1.09 4.49 -18.69
CA GLY A 44 2.23 5.41 -18.69
C GLY A 44 3.48 4.81 -18.05
N LYS A 45 4.53 5.64 -17.92
CA LYS A 45 5.85 5.20 -17.43
C LYS A 45 5.77 4.51 -16.06
N ASN A 46 5.87 3.18 -16.07
CA ASN A 46 5.74 2.28 -14.91
C ASN A 46 4.35 2.29 -14.24
N ASP A 47 3.30 2.70 -14.94
CA ASP A 47 1.90 2.69 -14.47
C ASP A 47 1.12 1.63 -15.25
N LEU A 48 1.04 0.42 -14.68
CA LEU A 48 0.35 -0.72 -15.29
C LEU A 48 -1.03 -0.92 -14.64
N GLN A 49 -1.97 -1.45 -15.41
CA GLN A 49 -3.27 -1.93 -14.95
C GLN A 49 -3.53 -3.30 -15.57
N THR A 50 -3.95 -4.29 -14.79
CA THR A 50 -4.37 -5.61 -15.27
C THR A 50 -5.89 -5.78 -15.15
N GLU A 51 -6.42 -6.90 -15.63
CA GLU A 51 -7.82 -7.25 -15.38
C GLU A 51 -8.10 -7.46 -13.89
N ALA A 52 -7.09 -7.81 -13.09
CA ALA A 52 -7.26 -7.97 -11.65
C ALA A 52 -7.62 -6.63 -10.99
N ASP A 53 -6.90 -5.55 -11.29
CA ASP A 53 -7.15 -4.19 -10.80
C ASP A 53 -8.60 -3.76 -11.12
N ARG A 54 -8.99 -3.92 -12.40
CA ARG A 54 -10.35 -3.56 -12.86
C ARG A 54 -11.44 -4.40 -12.18
N SER A 55 -11.30 -5.73 -12.23
CA SER A 55 -12.31 -6.65 -11.70
C SER A 55 -12.44 -6.58 -10.18
N VAL A 56 -11.34 -6.41 -9.44
CA VAL A 56 -11.36 -6.22 -7.99
C VAL A 56 -12.00 -4.89 -7.62
N GLN A 57 -11.70 -3.80 -8.32
CA GLN A 57 -12.33 -2.52 -8.02
C GLN A 57 -13.85 -2.55 -8.29
N ARG A 58 -14.30 -3.15 -9.42
CA ARG A 58 -15.73 -3.38 -9.68
C ARG A 58 -16.38 -4.17 -8.54
N CYS A 59 -15.74 -5.25 -8.08
CA CYS A 59 -16.21 -6.08 -6.96
C CYS A 59 -16.36 -5.28 -5.66
N ILE A 60 -15.30 -4.56 -5.23
CA ILE A 60 -15.30 -3.79 -3.97
C ILE A 60 -16.31 -2.65 -4.00
N VAL A 61 -16.25 -1.80 -5.03
CA VAL A 61 -17.09 -0.60 -5.13
C VAL A 61 -18.57 -0.97 -5.17
N ALA A 62 -18.96 -1.95 -5.99
CA ALA A 62 -20.36 -2.35 -6.10
C ALA A 62 -20.88 -3.08 -4.84
N SER A 63 -20.05 -3.91 -4.20
CA SER A 63 -20.41 -4.60 -2.95
C SER A 63 -20.63 -3.62 -1.79
N LEU A 64 -19.75 -2.63 -1.65
CA LEU A 64 -19.83 -1.64 -0.58
C LEU A 64 -20.90 -0.57 -0.87
N HIS A 65 -20.97 -0.03 -2.09
CA HIS A 65 -21.98 0.97 -2.45
C HIS A 65 -23.43 0.42 -2.32
N LYS A 66 -23.65 -0.87 -2.63
CA LYS A 66 -24.96 -1.53 -2.46
C LYS A 66 -25.39 -1.67 -1.00
N GLN A 67 -24.45 -1.63 -0.05
CA GLN A 67 -24.70 -1.73 1.39
C GLN A 67 -24.67 -0.36 2.10
N PHE A 68 -23.88 0.58 1.57
CA PHE A 68 -23.63 1.92 2.14
C PHE A 68 -23.76 3.01 1.05
N PRO A 69 -24.94 3.20 0.44
CA PRO A 69 -25.11 4.02 -0.77
C PRO A 69 -24.81 5.52 -0.57
N LYS A 70 -24.73 5.99 0.68
CA LYS A 70 -24.41 7.38 1.03
C LYS A 70 -22.93 7.62 1.27
N VAL A 71 -22.14 6.58 1.54
CA VAL A 71 -20.71 6.71 1.84
C VAL A 71 -19.93 6.87 0.53
N PRO A 72 -19.13 7.94 0.35
CA PRO A 72 -18.29 8.10 -0.82
C PRO A 72 -17.17 7.06 -0.86
N ILE A 73 -16.98 6.45 -2.03
CA ILE A 73 -15.95 5.44 -2.30
C ILE A 73 -15.08 5.94 -3.47
N PHE A 74 -13.76 5.95 -3.30
CA PHE A 74 -12.81 6.32 -4.34
C PHE A 74 -11.80 5.20 -4.56
N GLY A 75 -11.76 4.66 -5.78
CA GLY A 75 -10.74 3.72 -6.22
C GLY A 75 -9.63 4.39 -7.04
N GLU A 76 -8.53 3.68 -7.23
CA GLU A 76 -7.46 4.05 -8.18
C GLU A 76 -7.99 4.15 -9.61
N GLU A 77 -8.69 3.11 -10.07
CA GLU A 77 -8.86 2.88 -11.49
C GLU A 77 -10.02 3.66 -12.09
N GLN A 78 -9.82 4.16 -13.31
CA GLN A 78 -10.88 4.77 -14.11
C GLN A 78 -11.61 3.66 -14.87
N LEU A 79 -12.82 3.34 -14.42
CA LEU A 79 -13.66 2.28 -14.96
C LEU A 79 -14.81 2.85 -15.80
N ASP A 80 -15.25 2.09 -16.82
CA ASP A 80 -16.49 2.38 -17.52
C ASP A 80 -17.69 2.09 -16.60
N PRO A 81 -18.53 3.09 -16.28
CA PRO A 81 -19.68 2.92 -15.38
C PRO A 81 -20.87 2.18 -16.03
N THR A 82 -20.82 1.94 -17.34
CA THR A 82 -21.86 1.21 -18.09
C THR A 82 -21.59 -0.29 -18.16
N GLU A 83 -20.38 -0.73 -17.79
CA GLU A 83 -19.97 -2.12 -17.82
C GLU A 83 -20.73 -2.97 -16.79
N LYS A 84 -21.23 -4.14 -17.22
CA LYS A 84 -21.99 -5.03 -16.34
C LYS A 84 -21.07 -5.75 -15.37
N ILE A 85 -21.27 -5.50 -14.08
CA ILE A 85 -20.58 -6.20 -13.00
C ILE A 85 -21.23 -7.58 -12.81
N PRO A 86 -20.46 -8.69 -12.82
CA PRO A 86 -20.98 -10.03 -12.57
C PRO A 86 -21.69 -10.14 -11.21
N ASP A 87 -22.85 -10.79 -11.14
CA ASP A 87 -23.60 -10.94 -9.88
C ASP A 87 -22.80 -11.71 -8.81
N ASP A 88 -21.92 -12.64 -9.22
CA ASP A 88 -21.06 -13.41 -8.31
C ASP A 88 -19.90 -12.58 -7.71
N TYR A 89 -19.66 -11.36 -8.24
CA TYR A 89 -18.71 -10.39 -7.66
C TYR A 89 -19.35 -9.58 -6.53
N ILE A 90 -20.67 -9.61 -6.37
CA ILE A 90 -21.39 -8.77 -5.40
C ILE A 90 -21.47 -9.45 -4.04
N VAL A 91 -20.56 -9.08 -3.14
CA VAL A 91 -20.55 -9.53 -1.74
C VAL A 91 -21.53 -8.67 -0.92
N LYS A 92 -22.43 -9.33 -0.18
CA LYS A 92 -23.43 -8.71 0.71
C LYS A 92 -23.37 -9.24 2.15
N SER A 93 -22.35 -10.04 2.43
CA SER A 93 -22.10 -10.64 3.73
C SER A 93 -21.20 -9.75 4.58
N PHE A 94 -21.31 -9.94 5.89
CA PHE A 94 -20.50 -9.31 6.91
C PHE A 94 -19.57 -10.34 7.53
N ASP A 95 -18.29 -10.01 7.73
CA ASP A 95 -17.41 -10.83 8.54
C ASP A 95 -17.89 -10.88 9.99
N LYS A 96 -18.00 -12.10 10.54
CA LYS A 96 -18.57 -12.34 11.86
C LYS A 96 -17.59 -12.07 12.99
N GLU A 97 -16.29 -12.19 12.76
CA GLU A 97 -15.28 -11.95 13.80
C GLU A 97 -15.19 -10.45 14.10
N VAL A 98 -15.14 -9.60 13.06
CA VAL A 98 -15.22 -8.14 13.20
C VAL A 98 -16.44 -7.72 14.03
N LEU A 99 -17.62 -8.32 13.77
CA LEU A 99 -18.87 -7.99 14.47
C LEU A 99 -18.94 -8.47 15.93
N LYS A 100 -17.99 -9.27 16.43
CA LYS A 100 -17.88 -9.61 17.86
C LYS A 100 -17.23 -8.49 18.68
N HIS A 101 -16.45 -7.62 18.04
CA HIS A 101 -15.75 -6.54 18.73
C HIS A 101 -16.67 -5.37 19.05
N THR A 102 -16.40 -4.71 20.18
CA THR A 102 -17.09 -3.46 20.54
C THR A 102 -16.45 -2.29 19.78
N CYS A 103 -17.28 -1.42 19.19
CA CYS A 103 -16.80 -0.22 18.51
C CYS A 103 -16.09 0.73 19.50
N PRO A 104 -14.91 1.28 19.17
CA PRO A 104 -14.28 2.32 19.98
C PRO A 104 -15.22 3.52 20.19
N PRO A 105 -15.22 4.16 21.39
CA PRO A 105 -16.15 5.24 21.70
C PRO A 105 -16.14 6.38 20.67
N ASP A 106 -14.96 6.78 20.21
CA ASP A 106 -14.73 7.89 19.27
C ASP A 106 -15.41 7.69 17.90
N TYR A 107 -15.77 6.46 17.55
CA TYR A 107 -16.39 6.09 16.28
C TYR A 107 -17.85 5.61 16.40
N LYS A 108 -18.37 5.50 17.62
CA LYS A 108 -19.69 4.91 17.89
C LYS A 108 -20.84 5.58 17.13
N ASP A 109 -20.81 6.91 17.09
CA ASP A 109 -21.89 7.74 16.52
C ASP A 109 -21.51 8.36 15.15
N THR A 110 -20.53 7.77 14.45
CA THR A 110 -20.06 8.22 13.13
C THR A 110 -21.17 8.14 12.08
N LYS A 111 -21.29 9.18 11.25
CA LYS A 111 -22.32 9.27 10.19
C LYS A 111 -21.76 9.04 8.79
N ASP A 112 -22.65 8.75 7.84
CA ASP A 112 -22.28 8.49 6.43
C ASP A 112 -21.42 9.62 5.84
N GLU A 113 -21.78 10.89 6.09
CA GLU A 113 -21.11 12.08 5.56
C GLU A 113 -19.72 12.34 6.16
N GLU A 114 -19.38 11.69 7.26
CA GLU A 114 -18.06 11.79 7.91
C GLU A 114 -17.08 10.74 7.39
N ILE A 115 -17.56 9.72 6.66
CA ILE A 115 -16.77 8.57 6.22
C ILE A 115 -16.35 8.73 4.76
N VAL A 116 -15.12 8.33 4.44
CA VAL A 116 -14.68 8.13 3.05
C VAL A 116 -13.91 6.82 2.94
N ILE A 117 -14.32 5.99 1.97
CA ILE A 117 -13.65 4.73 1.66
C ILE A 117 -12.69 4.94 0.49
N TRP A 118 -11.46 4.46 0.65
CA TRP A 118 -10.37 4.55 -0.32
C TRP A 118 -9.93 3.15 -0.71
N VAL A 119 -9.89 2.85 -2.00
CA VAL A 119 -9.66 1.50 -2.53
C VAL A 119 -8.44 1.49 -3.43
N ASP A 120 -7.44 0.69 -3.07
CA ASP A 120 -6.45 0.21 -4.01
C ASP A 120 -6.82 -1.25 -4.35
N PRO A 121 -7.24 -1.55 -5.59
CA PRO A 121 -7.68 -2.88 -5.96
C PRO A 121 -6.53 -3.89 -6.10
N LEU A 122 -5.29 -3.42 -6.31
CA LEU A 122 -4.13 -4.29 -6.55
C LEU A 122 -2.81 -3.54 -6.30
N ASP A 123 -2.58 -3.10 -5.06
CA ASP A 123 -1.32 -2.49 -4.64
C ASP A 123 -0.14 -3.40 -5.00
N GLY A 124 0.76 -2.91 -5.86
CA GLY A 124 1.86 -3.69 -6.42
C GLY A 124 1.61 -4.30 -7.80
N THR A 125 0.76 -3.72 -8.65
CA THR A 125 0.50 -4.18 -10.04
C THR A 125 1.77 -4.49 -10.86
N ALA A 126 2.80 -3.66 -10.74
CA ALA A 126 4.08 -3.87 -11.43
C ALA A 126 4.81 -5.14 -10.92
N GLU A 127 4.70 -5.46 -9.63
CA GLU A 127 5.24 -6.68 -9.05
C GLU A 127 4.36 -7.91 -9.38
N PHE A 128 3.05 -7.75 -9.48
CA PHE A 128 2.12 -8.80 -9.91
C PHE A 128 2.44 -9.31 -11.33
N THR A 129 2.65 -8.39 -12.30
CA THR A 129 3.03 -8.76 -13.67
C THR A 129 4.43 -9.38 -13.77
N GLN A 130 5.28 -9.19 -12.76
CA GLN A 130 6.63 -9.75 -12.65
C GLN A 130 6.68 -11.05 -11.83
N GLY A 131 5.55 -11.56 -11.32
CA GLY A 131 5.49 -12.77 -10.50
C GLY A 131 6.01 -12.62 -9.06
N LEU A 132 6.21 -11.39 -8.59
CA LEU A 132 6.58 -11.07 -7.21
C LEU A 132 5.31 -10.98 -6.35
N LEU A 133 4.63 -12.12 -6.23
CA LEU A 133 3.23 -12.21 -5.81
C LEU A 133 3.00 -11.86 -4.33
N ASP A 134 4.00 -12.01 -3.47
CA ASP A 134 3.94 -11.63 -2.05
C ASP A 134 3.95 -10.11 -1.83
N HIS A 135 4.47 -9.32 -2.77
CA HIS A 135 4.39 -7.85 -2.73
C HIS A 135 2.97 -7.31 -3.00
N VAL A 136 2.06 -8.15 -3.51
CA VAL A 136 0.72 -7.73 -3.95
C VAL A 136 -0.26 -7.68 -2.77
N THR A 137 -0.98 -6.57 -2.63
CA THR A 137 -2.08 -6.45 -1.66
C THR A 137 -3.34 -5.80 -2.26
N VAL A 138 -4.46 -5.88 -1.54
CA VAL A 138 -5.70 -5.14 -1.81
C VAL A 138 -5.94 -4.26 -0.59
N LEU A 139 -6.13 -2.95 -0.81
CA LEU A 139 -6.27 -1.97 0.27
C LEU A 139 -7.70 -1.42 0.28
N ILE A 140 -8.36 -1.48 1.44
CA ILE A 140 -9.63 -0.82 1.67
C ILE A 140 -9.47 0.02 2.93
N GLY A 141 -9.16 1.30 2.76
CA GLY A 141 -8.99 2.26 3.83
C GLY A 141 -10.30 2.98 4.13
N ILE A 142 -10.63 3.12 5.41
CA ILE A 142 -11.82 3.83 5.88
C ILE A 142 -11.34 5.00 6.73
N SER A 143 -11.57 6.20 6.22
CA SER A 143 -11.31 7.44 6.95
C SER A 143 -12.58 7.98 7.61
N VAL A 144 -12.42 8.62 8.77
CA VAL A 144 -13.48 9.33 9.50
C VAL A 144 -13.00 10.76 9.70
N LYS A 145 -13.84 11.75 9.37
CA LYS A 145 -13.54 13.19 9.46
C LYS A 145 -12.24 13.58 8.73
N GLY A 146 -11.90 12.83 7.67
CA GLY A 146 -10.71 13.05 6.85
C GLY A 146 -9.40 12.48 7.41
N TYR A 147 -9.43 11.63 8.43
CA TYR A 147 -8.24 10.92 8.93
C TYR A 147 -8.47 9.41 8.88
N ALA A 148 -7.41 8.63 8.69
CA ALA A 148 -7.48 7.16 8.74
C ALA A 148 -8.07 6.71 10.09
N ALA A 149 -9.01 5.75 10.07
CA ALA A 149 -9.73 5.29 11.26
C ALA A 149 -9.81 3.76 11.32
N ALA A 150 -10.03 3.11 10.17
CA ALA A 150 -9.96 1.68 10.01
C ALA A 150 -9.38 1.30 8.64
N GLY A 151 -8.86 0.08 8.51
CA GLY A 151 -8.27 -0.40 7.27
C GLY A 151 -8.34 -1.91 7.14
N VAL A 152 -8.41 -2.38 5.90
CA VAL A 152 -8.26 -3.78 5.51
C VAL A 152 -7.12 -3.88 4.49
N ILE A 153 -6.18 -4.78 4.73
CA ILE A 153 -5.09 -5.16 3.83
C ILE A 153 -5.23 -6.65 3.57
N TYR A 154 -5.59 -7.03 2.34
CA TYR A 154 -5.66 -8.43 1.95
C TYR A 154 -4.47 -8.80 1.07
N GLN A 155 -3.68 -9.80 1.47
CA GLN A 155 -2.51 -10.25 0.72
C GLN A 155 -2.87 -11.57 0.00
N PRO A 156 -3.09 -11.60 -1.32
CA PRO A 156 -3.70 -12.76 -2.00
C PRO A 156 -2.82 -14.01 -2.06
N TYR A 157 -1.50 -13.81 -2.00
CA TYR A 157 -0.47 -14.84 -2.16
C TYR A 157 0.41 -15.02 -0.92
N TYR A 158 -0.08 -14.65 0.27
CA TYR A 158 0.57 -15.09 1.50
C TYR A 158 0.77 -16.61 1.48
N ASN A 159 1.96 -17.06 1.89
CA ASN A 159 2.42 -18.45 1.86
C ASN A 159 2.42 -19.14 0.47
N TYR A 160 2.41 -18.42 -0.66
CA TYR A 160 2.39 -19.05 -1.99
C TYR A 160 3.61 -19.94 -2.30
N GLN A 161 4.74 -19.70 -1.64
CA GLN A 161 5.98 -20.49 -1.75
C GLN A 161 6.06 -21.66 -0.75
N ALA A 162 5.15 -21.75 0.23
CA ALA A 162 5.19 -22.76 1.29
C ALA A 162 4.65 -24.15 0.87
N GLY A 163 4.49 -24.39 -0.43
CA GLY A 163 3.99 -25.64 -1.00
C GLY A 163 2.49 -25.62 -1.37
N PRO A 164 1.98 -26.69 -2.01
CA PRO A 164 0.60 -26.75 -2.49
C PRO A 164 -0.45 -26.80 -1.37
N GLU A 165 -0.12 -27.43 -0.24
CA GLU A 165 -1.01 -27.57 0.93
C GLU A 165 -1.11 -26.30 1.78
N ALA A 166 -0.29 -25.29 1.52
CA ALA A 166 -0.30 -24.04 2.27
C ALA A 166 -1.57 -23.24 1.94
N THR A 167 -2.27 -22.77 2.99
CA THR A 167 -3.42 -21.87 2.81
C THR A 167 -2.95 -20.56 2.18
N LYS A 168 -3.42 -20.27 0.96
CA LYS A 168 -3.00 -19.10 0.19
C LYS A 168 -3.81 -17.86 0.55
N GLY A 169 -3.08 -16.83 0.92
CA GLY A 169 -3.62 -15.50 1.20
C GLY A 169 -4.19 -15.33 2.61
N ARG A 170 -4.27 -14.07 3.05
CA ARG A 170 -4.73 -13.67 4.39
C ARG A 170 -5.36 -12.29 4.36
N CYS A 171 -6.17 -12.01 5.37
CA CYS A 171 -6.79 -10.72 5.60
C CYS A 171 -6.25 -10.12 6.91
N ILE A 172 -5.64 -8.93 6.82
CA ILE A 172 -5.29 -8.10 7.96
C ILE A 172 -6.32 -6.98 8.03
N TRP A 173 -6.82 -6.67 9.22
CA TRP A 173 -7.68 -5.51 9.43
C TRP A 173 -7.39 -4.84 10.77
N GLY A 174 -7.68 -3.55 10.88
CA GLY A 174 -7.49 -2.80 12.12
C GLY A 174 -8.43 -1.62 12.24
N ILE A 175 -8.70 -1.23 13.48
CA ILE A 175 -9.44 -0.02 13.84
C ILE A 175 -8.67 0.67 14.97
N ILE A 176 -8.39 1.97 14.81
CA ILE A 176 -7.69 2.75 15.83
C ILE A 176 -8.50 2.72 17.14
N GLY A 177 -7.82 2.52 18.27
CA GLY A 177 -8.48 2.35 19.57
C GLY A 177 -9.12 0.97 19.82
N LEU A 178 -9.10 0.05 18.86
CA LEU A 178 -9.45 -1.37 19.06
C LEU A 178 -8.24 -2.31 18.95
N GLY A 179 -7.37 -2.07 17.96
CA GLY A 179 -6.27 -2.97 17.60
C GLY A 179 -6.31 -3.39 16.12
N ALA A 180 -5.33 -4.20 15.73
CA ALA A 180 -5.28 -4.86 14.43
C ALA A 180 -5.12 -6.39 14.57
N PHE A 181 -5.62 -7.12 13.58
CA PHE A 181 -5.85 -8.56 13.62
C PHE A 181 -5.45 -9.22 12.28
N GLY A 182 -5.24 -10.54 12.27
CA GLY A 182 -4.98 -11.31 11.05
C GLY A 182 -3.51 -11.46 10.64
N PHE A 183 -2.57 -11.11 11.53
CA PHE A 183 -1.13 -11.27 11.36
C PHE A 183 -0.47 -11.73 12.67
N GLU A 184 0.76 -12.21 12.57
CA GLU A 184 1.63 -12.53 13.70
C GLU A 184 2.82 -11.56 13.72
N ARG A 185 3.29 -11.20 14.91
CA ARG A 185 4.36 -10.22 15.11
C ARG A 185 5.61 -10.89 15.63
N GLY A 186 6.71 -10.82 14.87
CA GLY A 186 7.98 -11.43 15.22
C GLY A 186 8.77 -10.61 16.24
N GLN A 187 9.96 -11.11 16.61
CA GLN A 187 10.96 -10.29 17.28
C GLN A 187 11.60 -9.31 16.27
N PRO A 188 11.84 -8.04 16.62
CA PRO A 188 12.57 -7.11 15.76
C PRO A 188 13.95 -7.66 15.37
N PRO A 189 14.39 -7.49 14.10
CA PRO A 189 15.71 -7.90 13.67
C PRO A 189 16.78 -7.02 14.31
N ALA A 190 18.00 -7.54 14.40
CA ALA A 190 19.14 -6.74 14.86
C ALA A 190 19.48 -5.61 13.87
N GLY A 191 19.96 -4.48 14.40
CA GLY A 191 20.31 -3.31 13.60
C GLY A 191 19.10 -2.45 13.23
N ARG A 192 19.18 -1.72 12.11
CA ARG A 192 18.14 -0.82 11.61
C ARG A 192 17.86 -1.13 10.15
N ILE A 193 16.90 -2.02 9.90
CA ILE A 193 16.45 -2.35 8.55
C ILE A 193 15.39 -1.33 8.10
N ILE A 194 15.61 -0.71 6.94
CA ILE A 194 14.68 0.25 6.32
C ILE A 194 14.12 -0.34 5.02
N THR A 195 12.81 -0.32 4.84
CA THR A 195 12.17 -0.66 3.57
C THR A 195 11.91 0.57 2.71
N THR A 196 12.04 0.44 1.39
CA THR A 196 11.69 1.48 0.41
C THR A 196 11.27 0.88 -0.92
N THR A 197 10.95 1.72 -1.90
CA THR A 197 10.53 1.31 -3.23
C THR A 197 11.60 0.49 -3.95
N ARG A 198 11.14 -0.59 -4.62
CA ARG A 198 11.90 -1.34 -5.61
C ARG A 198 12.02 -0.61 -6.93
N SER A 199 10.91 -0.11 -7.44
CA SER A 199 10.76 0.24 -8.87
C SER A 199 10.90 1.73 -9.16
N HIS A 200 11.03 2.59 -8.14
CA HIS A 200 11.07 4.05 -8.28
C HIS A 200 12.22 4.70 -7.48
N SER A 201 13.39 4.07 -7.41
CA SER A 201 14.53 4.67 -6.68
C SER A 201 15.18 5.81 -7.46
N ASP A 202 15.40 6.93 -6.79
CA ASP A 202 16.20 8.05 -7.28
C ASP A 202 17.21 8.52 -6.22
N ARG A 203 17.89 9.64 -6.47
CA ARG A 203 18.81 10.24 -5.50
C ARG A 203 18.09 10.67 -4.23
N ILE A 204 16.91 11.28 -4.33
CA ILE A 204 16.19 11.87 -3.18
C ILE A 204 15.77 10.78 -2.19
N ILE A 205 15.24 9.67 -2.69
CA ILE A 205 14.94 8.48 -1.87
C ILE A 205 16.22 7.90 -1.26
N THR A 206 17.31 7.80 -2.03
CA THR A 206 18.57 7.20 -1.56
C THR A 206 19.21 8.03 -0.43
N GLU A 207 19.28 9.35 -0.58
CA GLU A 207 19.81 10.26 0.45
C GLU A 207 18.91 10.22 1.72
N SER A 208 17.59 10.19 1.55
CA SER A 208 16.62 10.09 2.66
C SER A 208 16.76 8.79 3.45
N VAL A 209 16.93 7.66 2.75
CA VAL A 209 17.14 6.35 3.38
C VAL A 209 18.50 6.31 4.08
N ASN A 210 19.57 6.79 3.43
CA ASN A 210 20.92 6.79 4.00
C ASN A 210 21.04 7.68 5.25
N ALA A 211 20.37 8.83 5.28
CA ALA A 211 20.38 9.73 6.42
C ALA A 211 19.76 9.11 7.69
N CYS A 212 18.85 8.14 7.53
CA CYS A 212 18.31 7.32 8.60
C CYS A 212 19.25 6.18 9.06
N GLU A 213 20.51 6.14 8.60
CA GLU A 213 21.57 5.23 9.06
C GLU A 213 21.15 3.74 9.09
N PRO A 214 20.67 3.14 7.97
CA PRO A 214 20.28 1.75 7.93
C PRO A 214 21.48 0.81 8.03
N THR A 215 21.31 -0.32 8.71
CA THR A 215 22.21 -1.48 8.58
C THR A 215 21.89 -2.30 7.33
N GLU A 216 20.64 -2.26 6.88
CA GLU A 216 20.16 -2.93 5.66
C GLU A 216 19.02 -2.12 5.01
N VAL A 217 18.97 -2.12 3.68
CA VAL A 217 17.90 -1.47 2.90
C VAL A 217 17.17 -2.51 2.07
N LEU A 218 15.93 -2.81 2.45
CA LEU A 218 15.05 -3.73 1.74
C LEU A 218 14.26 -2.97 0.65
N ARG A 219 14.28 -3.46 -0.59
CA ARG A 219 13.66 -2.79 -1.74
C ARG A 219 12.55 -3.64 -2.34
N VAL A 220 11.30 -3.28 -2.06
CA VAL A 220 10.12 -4.10 -2.40
C VAL A 220 8.98 -3.26 -3.02
N GLY A 221 8.09 -3.95 -3.73
CA GLY A 221 6.83 -3.39 -4.22
C GLY A 221 5.81 -3.20 -3.11
N GLY A 222 4.61 -2.73 -3.48
CA GLY A 222 3.43 -2.64 -2.61
C GLY A 222 3.55 -1.68 -1.41
N ALA A 223 2.80 -0.58 -1.38
CA ALA A 223 2.71 0.29 -0.21
C ALA A 223 2.14 -0.46 1.01
N GLY A 224 1.09 -1.27 0.79
CA GLY A 224 0.54 -2.18 1.78
C GLY A 224 1.54 -3.23 2.24
N HIS A 225 2.25 -3.87 1.31
CA HIS A 225 3.29 -4.84 1.65
C HIS A 225 4.38 -4.24 2.53
N LYS A 226 4.84 -3.01 2.25
CA LYS A 226 5.84 -2.32 3.09
C LYS A 226 5.36 -2.04 4.52
N VAL A 227 4.06 -1.84 4.73
CA VAL A 227 3.49 -1.74 6.08
C VAL A 227 3.26 -3.11 6.71
N LEU A 228 2.95 -4.17 5.94
CA LEU A 228 2.96 -5.54 6.46
C LEU A 228 4.34 -5.90 7.04
N LEU A 229 5.43 -5.51 6.39
CA LEU A 229 6.79 -5.69 6.93
C LEU A 229 7.01 -4.94 8.26
N LEU A 230 6.39 -3.77 8.46
CA LEU A 230 6.47 -3.03 9.73
C LEU A 230 5.69 -3.73 10.84
N ILE A 231 4.40 -4.05 10.62
CA ILE A 231 3.56 -4.63 11.68
C ILE A 231 4.03 -6.04 12.11
N GLU A 232 4.68 -6.77 11.22
CA GLU A 232 5.28 -8.09 11.50
C GLU A 232 6.64 -8.00 12.22
N ASN A 233 7.18 -6.80 12.48
CA ASN A 233 8.54 -6.54 12.97
C ASN A 233 9.63 -7.09 12.03
N LYS A 234 9.47 -7.01 10.70
CA LYS A 234 10.53 -7.38 9.74
C LYS A 234 11.44 -6.21 9.36
N VAL A 235 10.95 -4.98 9.49
CA VAL A 235 11.70 -3.74 9.26
C VAL A 235 11.33 -2.69 10.31
N HIS A 236 12.16 -1.66 10.48
CA HIS A 236 11.97 -0.61 11.50
C HIS A 236 11.26 0.63 10.94
N ALA A 237 11.57 0.98 9.68
CA ALA A 237 10.99 2.12 8.99
C ALA A 237 10.70 1.81 7.52
N TYR A 238 9.65 2.43 7.00
CA TYR A 238 9.38 2.60 5.58
C TYR A 238 9.62 4.07 5.21
N VAL A 239 10.62 4.34 4.36
CA VAL A 239 10.99 5.70 3.95
C VAL A 239 10.77 5.86 2.45
N PHE A 240 9.93 6.82 2.05
CA PHE A 240 9.61 7.12 0.65
C PHE A 240 9.44 8.63 0.44
N ALA A 241 10.58 9.32 0.28
CA ALA A 241 10.63 10.72 -0.14
C ALA A 241 10.38 10.83 -1.66
N SER A 242 9.12 10.62 -2.09
CA SER A 242 8.67 10.77 -3.47
C SER A 242 7.15 10.94 -3.54
N ASN A 243 6.66 11.64 -4.57
CA ASN A 243 5.24 11.93 -4.75
C ASN A 243 4.46 10.82 -5.50
N GLY A 244 5.02 9.62 -5.65
CA GLY A 244 4.40 8.53 -6.41
C GLY A 244 3.12 7.95 -5.78
N CYS A 245 3.09 7.84 -4.44
CA CYS A 245 1.95 7.28 -3.71
C CYS A 245 0.76 8.24 -3.67
N LYS A 246 -0.42 7.67 -3.51
CA LYS A 246 -1.71 8.35 -3.44
C LYS A 246 -2.44 7.96 -2.15
N LYS A 247 -3.65 8.46 -1.97
CA LYS A 247 -4.43 8.23 -0.73
C LYS A 247 -4.89 6.78 -0.58
N TRP A 248 -5.15 6.06 -1.67
CA TRP A 248 -5.52 4.64 -1.60
C TRP A 248 -4.34 3.76 -1.17
N ASP A 249 -3.11 4.05 -1.59
CA ASP A 249 -1.88 3.37 -1.14
C ASP A 249 -1.67 3.43 0.40
N THR A 250 -2.23 4.45 1.06
CA THR A 250 -1.85 4.83 2.44
C THR A 250 -2.99 4.76 3.45
N CYS A 251 -4.25 4.96 3.07
CA CYS A 251 -5.37 5.01 4.02
C CYS A 251 -5.56 3.72 4.83
N ALA A 252 -5.56 2.55 4.17
CA ALA A 252 -5.70 1.27 4.88
C ALA A 252 -4.43 0.91 5.68
N PRO A 253 -3.21 1.04 5.10
CA PRO A 253 -1.98 0.79 5.83
C PRO A 253 -1.75 1.71 7.03
N GLU A 254 -2.09 3.01 6.93
CA GLU A 254 -2.02 3.96 8.04
C GLU A 254 -2.91 3.50 9.21
N ALA A 255 -4.17 3.20 8.95
CA ALA A 255 -5.11 2.77 9.99
C ALA A 255 -4.67 1.47 10.70
N VAL A 256 -4.16 0.49 9.95
CA VAL A 256 -3.66 -0.78 10.51
C VAL A 256 -2.41 -0.56 11.36
N LEU A 257 -1.48 0.30 10.92
CA LEU A 257 -0.25 0.62 11.66
C LEU A 257 -0.53 1.45 12.93
N HIS A 258 -1.38 2.47 12.83
CA HIS A 258 -1.79 3.30 13.98
C HIS A 258 -2.55 2.47 15.02
N ALA A 259 -3.37 1.50 14.61
CA ALA A 259 -4.09 0.62 15.52
C ALA A 259 -3.19 -0.26 16.39
N ILE A 260 -1.89 -0.39 16.08
CA ILE A 260 -0.89 -1.07 16.92
C ILE A 260 0.15 -0.12 17.54
N GLY A 261 -0.10 1.20 17.51
CA GLY A 261 0.75 2.22 18.09
C GLY A 261 1.86 2.77 17.18
N GLY A 262 2.00 2.26 15.96
CA GLY A 262 2.92 2.83 14.97
C GLY A 262 2.43 4.16 14.39
N LYS A 263 3.27 4.83 13.61
CA LYS A 263 2.94 6.10 12.93
C LYS A 263 3.20 6.00 11.44
N LEU A 264 2.37 6.67 10.64
CA LEU A 264 2.57 6.95 9.22
C LEU A 264 2.21 8.43 8.98
N THR A 265 3.07 9.13 8.27
CA THR A 265 2.99 10.58 7.99
C THR A 265 3.55 10.88 6.59
N ASP A 266 3.52 12.15 6.20
CA ASP A 266 4.45 12.68 5.19
C ASP A 266 5.90 12.75 5.75
N ILE A 267 6.91 13.06 4.91
CA ILE A 267 8.32 13.11 5.35
C ILE A 267 8.66 14.30 6.27
N HIS A 268 7.71 15.20 6.50
CA HIS A 268 7.82 16.30 7.46
C HIS A 268 7.20 15.96 8.82
N GLY A 269 6.55 14.79 8.95
CA GLY A 269 5.83 14.36 10.15
C GLY A 269 4.36 14.79 10.22
N ASN A 270 3.81 15.37 9.14
CA ASN A 270 2.39 15.75 9.10
C ASN A 270 1.48 14.54 8.82
N LYS A 271 0.30 14.54 9.44
CA LYS A 271 -0.74 13.54 9.19
C LYS A 271 -1.26 13.61 7.75
N ILE A 272 -1.44 12.47 7.11
CA ILE A 272 -2.06 12.42 5.78
C ILE A 272 -3.58 12.62 5.92
N GLN A 273 -4.17 13.43 5.04
CA GLN A 273 -5.61 13.73 5.02
C GLN A 273 -6.34 12.94 3.93
N TYR A 274 -7.55 12.49 4.23
CA TYR A 274 -8.34 11.53 3.46
C TYR A 274 -9.77 12.02 3.13
N TYR A 275 -10.02 13.33 3.21
CA TYR A 275 -11.32 13.93 2.84
C TYR A 275 -11.74 13.63 1.40
N ALA A 276 -13.03 13.57 1.12
CA ALA A 276 -13.56 13.22 -0.20
C ALA A 276 -13.10 14.16 -1.35
N ARG A 277 -12.74 15.40 -1.02
CA ARG A 277 -12.22 16.43 -1.93
C ARG A 277 -10.72 16.72 -1.77
N VAL A 278 -9.97 15.89 -1.05
CA VAL A 278 -8.51 16.05 -0.90
C VAL A 278 -7.79 15.74 -2.22
N GLN A 279 -6.60 16.32 -2.42
CA GLN A 279 -5.73 15.92 -3.52
C GLN A 279 -5.34 14.44 -3.40
N ARG A 280 -5.49 13.67 -4.49
CA ARG A 280 -5.31 12.21 -4.47
C ARG A 280 -3.85 11.81 -4.23
N ARG A 281 -2.88 12.60 -4.72
CA ARG A 281 -1.43 12.33 -4.59
C ARG A 281 -0.89 12.72 -3.21
N ASN A 282 0.14 12.02 -2.75
CA ASN A 282 0.86 12.32 -1.50
C ASN A 282 2.12 13.15 -1.80
N ASP A 283 1.91 14.45 -2.05
CA ASP A 283 2.97 15.40 -2.42
C ASP A 283 4.04 15.62 -1.33
N GLY A 284 3.80 15.17 -0.10
CA GLY A 284 4.74 15.19 1.01
C GLY A 284 5.55 13.90 1.19
N GLY A 285 5.44 12.93 0.28
CA GLY A 285 6.02 11.59 0.45
C GLY A 285 5.32 10.75 1.52
N VAL A 286 5.98 9.67 1.95
CA VAL A 286 5.51 8.78 3.02
C VAL A 286 6.68 8.39 3.93
N LEU A 287 6.48 8.50 5.23
CA LEU A 287 7.32 7.92 6.27
C LEU A 287 6.45 7.10 7.22
N ALA A 288 6.83 5.87 7.51
CA ALA A 288 6.10 5.02 8.47
C ALA A 288 7.04 4.21 9.36
N THR A 289 6.74 4.10 10.64
CA THR A 289 7.55 3.39 11.64
C THR A 289 6.67 2.76 12.71
N ILE A 290 7.22 1.78 13.44
CA ILE A 290 6.59 1.28 14.68
C ILE A 290 6.96 2.19 15.86
N GLU A 291 8.25 2.49 16.01
CA GLU A 291 8.81 3.27 17.12
C GLU A 291 9.67 4.44 16.58
N ASP A 292 10.19 5.29 17.47
CA ASP A 292 11.16 6.37 17.19
C ASP A 292 10.82 7.30 16.00
N HIS A 293 9.54 7.42 15.65
CA HIS A 293 9.11 8.08 14.41
C HIS A 293 9.70 9.50 14.22
N ASP A 294 9.71 10.27 15.30
CA ASP A 294 10.15 11.67 15.28
C ASP A 294 11.69 11.76 15.08
N TRP A 295 12.45 10.72 15.46
CA TRP A 295 13.87 10.58 15.11
C TRP A 295 14.04 10.39 13.59
N TYR A 296 13.23 9.53 12.96
CA TYR A 296 13.28 9.35 11.51
C TYR A 296 12.88 10.63 10.76
N VAL A 297 11.84 11.35 11.20
CA VAL A 297 11.47 12.68 10.64
C VAL A 297 12.63 13.66 10.74
N ASN A 298 13.32 13.70 11.88
CA ASN A 298 14.48 14.57 12.10
C ASN A 298 15.72 14.15 11.31
N LYS A 299 15.83 12.88 10.87
CA LYS A 299 16.91 12.40 10.01
C LYS A 299 16.69 12.69 8.52
N ILE A 300 15.46 12.92 8.06
CA ILE A 300 15.24 13.33 6.66
C ILE A 300 15.91 14.70 6.42
N PRO A 301 16.85 14.82 5.45
CA PRO A 301 17.60 16.06 5.23
C PRO A 301 16.73 17.25 4.85
N ASP A 302 17.12 18.46 5.25
CA ASP A 302 16.33 19.66 4.98
C ASP A 302 16.17 19.95 3.48
N PHE A 303 17.23 19.74 2.67
CA PHE A 303 17.14 19.87 1.21
C PHE A 303 16.15 18.88 0.57
N VAL A 304 15.87 17.74 1.23
CA VAL A 304 14.82 16.82 0.80
C VAL A 304 13.46 17.38 1.18
N LYS A 305 13.29 17.84 2.42
CA LYS A 305 12.05 18.47 2.90
C LYS A 305 11.63 19.65 2.01
N GLU A 306 12.58 20.50 1.61
CA GLU A 306 12.35 21.65 0.72
C GLU A 306 11.79 21.27 -0.67
N ILE A 307 12.01 20.04 -1.15
CA ILE A 307 11.48 19.56 -2.44
C ILE A 307 9.99 19.20 -2.34
N PHE A 308 9.54 18.73 -1.17
CA PHE A 308 8.20 18.19 -0.98
C PHE A 308 7.29 19.19 -0.27
N LYS A 309 6.10 19.43 -0.85
CA LYS A 309 5.11 20.31 -0.25
C LYS A 309 4.55 19.66 1.00
N THR A 310 4.47 20.41 2.10
CA THR A 310 3.70 20.02 3.28
C THR A 310 2.22 19.83 2.90
N SER A 311 1.53 18.90 3.56
CA SER A 311 0.09 18.77 3.43
C SER A 311 -0.63 20.09 3.73
N SER A 312 -1.57 20.48 2.88
CA SER A 312 -2.33 21.73 3.00
C SER A 312 -3.37 21.68 4.12
N GLU A 313 -3.96 22.84 4.44
CA GLU A 313 -5.17 22.91 5.26
C GLU A 313 -6.29 21.98 4.73
N PRO A 314 -7.16 21.47 5.63
CA PRO A 314 -8.26 20.60 5.23
C PRO A 314 -9.19 21.30 4.23
N PRO A 315 -9.68 20.59 3.19
CA PRO A 315 -10.59 21.16 2.22
C PRO A 315 -11.91 21.59 2.90
N PRO A 316 -12.59 22.63 2.36
CA PRO A 316 -13.83 23.11 2.95
C PRO A 316 -14.89 21.99 3.01
N PRO A 317 -15.79 22.02 4.02
CA PRO A 317 -16.85 21.05 4.16
C PRO A 317 -17.69 20.88 2.88
N LEU A 318 -18.26 19.69 2.71
CA LEU A 318 -19.24 19.44 1.65
C LEU A 318 -20.48 20.30 1.92
N GLU A 319 -20.76 21.28 1.05
CA GLU A 319 -22.05 21.95 1.05
C GLU A 319 -23.17 20.92 0.82
N THR A 320 -24.17 20.95 1.70
CA THR A 320 -25.33 20.05 1.70
C THR A 320 -26.25 20.19 0.49
N SER A 321 -25.96 21.13 -0.42
CA SER A 321 -26.66 21.40 -1.67
C SER A 321 -26.20 20.53 -2.86
N LEU A 322 -25.05 19.86 -2.76
CA LEU A 322 -24.45 19.09 -3.87
C LEU A 322 -24.71 17.57 -3.81
N SER A 323 -25.76 17.15 -3.12
CA SER A 323 -26.37 15.83 -3.37
C SER A 323 -26.82 15.75 -4.83
N GLN A 324 -26.50 14.63 -5.51
CA GLN A 324 -26.88 14.27 -6.90
C GLN A 324 -25.97 14.70 -8.07
N LYS A 325 -24.73 15.17 -7.84
CA LYS A 325 -23.67 15.14 -8.88
C LYS A 325 -22.38 14.43 -8.43
N SER A 326 -22.54 13.24 -7.86
CA SER A 326 -21.54 12.17 -7.96
C SER A 326 -21.65 11.57 -9.36
N LEU A 327 -20.63 11.67 -10.20
CA LEU A 327 -19.63 10.60 -10.37
C LEU A 327 -20.29 9.22 -10.56
N ASN A 328 -20.76 9.03 -11.79
CA ASN A 328 -21.30 7.84 -12.46
C ASN A 328 -21.34 6.50 -11.68
N ILE A 329 -22.52 6.15 -11.18
CA ILE A 329 -23.07 4.78 -11.20
C ILE A 329 -24.58 4.86 -11.48
N GLY A 330 -25.10 4.01 -12.37
CA GLY A 330 -26.51 3.59 -12.32
C GLY A 330 -27.31 3.66 -13.62
N GLY A 331 -27.82 2.51 -14.07
CA GLY A 331 -28.72 2.41 -15.23
C GLY A 331 -29.24 1.00 -15.52
N THR A 332 -30.16 0.48 -14.69
CA THR A 332 -30.96 -0.71 -15.05
C THR A 332 -32.05 -0.38 -16.05
N PRO A 333 -32.20 -1.10 -17.18
CA PRO A 333 -33.34 -0.93 -18.07
C PRO A 333 -34.50 -1.84 -17.66
N SER A 334 -35.54 -1.25 -17.07
CA SER A 334 -36.89 -1.81 -17.05
C SER A 334 -37.76 -0.98 -18.01
N GLY A 335 -38.21 -1.57 -19.11
CA GLY A 335 -39.06 -0.88 -20.08
C GLY A 335 -38.97 -1.49 -21.48
N GLU A 336 -40.07 -2.08 -21.93
CA GLU A 336 -40.21 -2.62 -23.29
C GLU A 336 -40.22 -1.46 -24.30
N ALA A 337 -39.46 -1.60 -25.40
CA ALA A 337 -39.57 -0.71 -26.56
C ALA A 337 -39.55 -1.55 -27.84
N GLN A 338 -40.59 -1.36 -28.66
CA GLN A 338 -40.88 -2.22 -29.81
C GLN A 338 -39.94 -2.00 -31.00
N VAL A 339 -39.65 -3.09 -31.70
CA VAL A 339 -38.94 -3.09 -32.99
C VAL A 339 -39.70 -2.28 -34.04
N LYS A 340 -39.04 -1.33 -34.69
CA LYS A 340 -39.44 -0.81 -36.01
C LYS A 340 -38.23 -0.68 -36.94
N GLN A 341 -38.17 -1.56 -37.94
CA GLN A 341 -37.33 -1.38 -39.12
C GLN A 341 -37.92 -0.31 -40.05
N LYS A 342 -37.02 0.43 -40.74
CA LYS A 342 -37.15 1.03 -42.09
C LYS A 342 -35.78 1.67 -42.40
N SER A 343 -34.89 1.12 -43.24
CA SER A 343 -34.95 0.86 -44.68
C SER A 343 -34.80 2.12 -45.57
N SER A 344 -33.66 2.22 -46.29
CA SER A 344 -33.39 3.09 -47.46
C SER A 344 -33.47 4.62 -47.25
N SER A 345 -32.77 5.49 -47.99
CA SER A 345 -32.12 5.38 -49.31
C SER A 345 -30.98 6.41 -49.50
N GLN A 346 -30.03 6.16 -50.41
CA GLN A 346 -29.19 7.21 -51.02
C GLN A 346 -30.03 8.12 -51.96
N PRO A 347 -29.46 9.23 -52.48
CA PRO A 347 -28.88 9.13 -53.83
C PRO A 347 -27.50 9.80 -54.00
N ASP A 348 -26.78 9.39 -55.05
CA ASP A 348 -25.55 10.02 -55.53
C ASP A 348 -25.81 11.32 -56.30
N SER A 349 -24.81 12.23 -56.34
CA SER A 349 -24.50 12.96 -57.58
C SER A 349 -23.03 13.38 -57.64
N THR A 350 -22.47 13.34 -58.84
CA THR A 350 -21.05 13.53 -59.16
C THR A 350 -20.69 14.99 -59.49
N SER A 351 -19.46 15.40 -59.19
CA SER A 351 -18.68 16.26 -60.09
C SER A 351 -17.17 16.19 -59.79
N GLN A 352 -16.36 16.35 -60.84
CA GLN A 352 -14.89 16.32 -60.79
C GLN A 352 -14.34 17.76 -60.70
N SER A 353 -13.22 17.96 -60.01
CA SER A 353 -12.04 18.58 -60.66
C SER A 353 -10.77 18.58 -59.79
N THR A 354 -9.68 18.33 -60.51
CA THR A 354 -8.25 18.49 -60.23
C THR A 354 -7.83 19.67 -59.34
N GLY A 355 -6.83 19.44 -58.46
CA GLY A 355 -6.10 20.53 -57.78
C GLY A 355 -5.06 20.05 -56.77
N GLY A 356 -3.92 19.52 -57.23
CA GLY A 356 -2.82 19.12 -56.33
C GLY A 356 -1.81 20.25 -56.11
N VAL A 357 -1.39 20.47 -54.85
CA VAL A 357 -0.26 21.37 -54.51
C VAL A 357 0.67 20.67 -53.52
N LYS A 358 1.95 20.58 -53.88
CA LYS A 358 3.05 20.22 -52.97
C LYS A 358 3.44 21.44 -52.14
N TRP A 359 3.94 21.23 -50.91
CA TRP A 359 4.85 22.20 -50.29
C TRP A 359 6.21 21.56 -50.02
N SER A 360 7.27 22.35 -50.16
CA SER A 360 8.67 21.91 -50.20
C SER A 360 9.48 22.42 -49.01
N ASN A 361 10.61 21.74 -48.75
CA ASN A 361 11.68 22.16 -47.84
C ASN A 361 12.09 23.64 -47.99
N GLN A 362 12.51 24.29 -46.89
CA GLN A 362 13.93 24.62 -46.68
C GLN A 362 14.24 25.20 -45.28
N LYS A 363 15.51 25.06 -44.87
CA LYS A 363 16.15 25.71 -43.71
C LYS A 363 16.27 27.24 -43.90
N PRO A 364 16.78 27.96 -42.88
CA PRO A 364 18.17 28.47 -43.04
C PRO A 364 19.14 28.11 -41.89
N ASP A 365 20.44 28.14 -42.18
CA ASP A 365 21.56 28.00 -41.23
C ASP A 365 22.14 29.38 -40.84
N SER A 366 22.70 29.50 -39.63
CA SER A 366 23.89 30.33 -39.25
C SER A 366 24.06 30.33 -37.72
N THR A 367 25.02 29.60 -37.15
CA THR A 367 26.41 30.02 -36.84
C THR A 367 26.56 31.28 -35.98
N ASN A 368 27.00 31.11 -34.72
CA ASN A 368 28.19 31.82 -34.25
C ASN A 368 28.90 31.08 -33.08
N GLN A 369 30.22 31.21 -33.01
CA GLN A 369 31.09 30.65 -31.96
C GLN A 369 31.64 31.74 -31.04
N SER A 370 31.81 31.45 -29.75
CA SER A 370 33.03 31.76 -28.95
C SER A 370 32.88 31.04 -27.60
N SER A 371 33.74 30.10 -27.19
CA SER A 371 35.18 30.18 -26.89
C SER A 371 35.52 31.21 -25.81
N GLY A 372 35.87 30.71 -24.63
CA GLY A 372 36.16 31.50 -23.44
C GLY A 372 36.80 30.66 -22.34
N GLU A 373 37.97 30.08 -22.62
CA GLU A 373 38.80 29.46 -21.59
C GLU A 373 39.25 30.52 -20.57
N VAL A 374 39.17 30.22 -19.28
CA VAL A 374 39.96 30.93 -18.25
C VAL A 374 40.83 29.91 -17.54
N LYS A 375 42.15 30.11 -17.62
CA LYS A 375 43.15 29.21 -17.07
C LYS A 375 43.30 29.37 -15.56
N SER A 376 43.69 28.27 -14.94
CA SER A 376 44.07 28.17 -13.54
C SER A 376 45.30 29.01 -13.18
N SER A 377 45.32 29.52 -11.96
CA SER A 377 46.56 29.77 -11.20
C SER A 377 46.31 29.56 -9.70
N ASN A 378 47.22 28.82 -9.08
CA ASN A 378 47.28 28.51 -7.64
C ASN A 378 47.90 29.71 -6.87
N PRO A 379 47.91 29.80 -5.50
CA PRO A 379 48.18 28.66 -4.59
C PRO A 379 47.48 28.64 -3.20
N ARG A 380 47.72 27.55 -2.45
CA ARG A 380 47.64 27.52 -0.97
C ARG A 380 48.80 28.30 -0.33
N PRO A 381 48.60 28.84 0.88
CA PRO A 381 49.14 28.21 2.10
C PRO A 381 48.03 28.00 3.15
N ASP A 382 47.96 26.91 3.93
CA ASP A 382 48.86 26.38 4.97
C ASP A 382 48.49 26.89 6.39
N SER A 383 48.63 25.96 7.34
CA SER A 383 48.35 25.92 8.78
C SER A 383 48.29 27.23 9.61
N THR A 384 47.38 27.23 10.61
CA THR A 384 47.77 27.04 12.03
C THR A 384 46.56 26.99 12.98
N ASN A 385 46.70 26.17 14.03
CA ASN A 385 45.88 26.16 15.25
C ASN A 385 46.85 26.45 16.41
N PRO A 386 46.47 27.24 17.43
CA PRO A 386 46.95 26.91 18.77
C PRO A 386 45.96 27.16 19.93
N ASN A 387 46.08 26.28 20.93
CA ASN A 387 45.88 26.49 22.38
C ASN A 387 44.43 26.76 22.88
N THR A 388 43.78 25.87 23.66
CA THR A 388 44.07 25.20 24.96
C THR A 388 43.56 25.96 26.18
N ASP A 389 43.31 25.18 27.25
CA ASP A 389 42.84 25.55 28.59
C ASP A 389 41.35 25.94 28.68
N GLY A 390 40.53 25.39 29.58
CA GLY A 390 40.75 24.33 30.56
C GLY A 390 40.01 24.61 31.86
N MET A 391 39.06 23.76 32.27
CA MET A 391 38.63 23.70 33.67
C MET A 391 37.88 22.41 34.01
N GLU A 392 38.26 21.80 35.13
CA GLU A 392 37.56 20.69 35.78
C GLU A 392 36.32 21.22 36.52
N SER A 393 35.28 20.40 36.66
CA SER A 393 34.73 20.10 38.01
C SER A 393 33.67 19.00 38.00
N SER A 394 33.84 18.12 38.98
CA SER A 394 32.88 17.18 39.54
C SER A 394 31.46 17.72 39.74
N ASN A 395 30.43 16.87 39.52
CA ASN A 395 29.80 16.17 40.66
C ASN A 395 28.73 15.11 40.30
N GLN A 396 28.86 13.97 40.99
CA GLN A 396 27.80 13.20 41.68
C GLN A 396 26.51 12.79 40.93
N LYS A 397 26.39 11.47 40.71
CA LYS A 397 25.14 10.69 40.89
C LYS A 397 24.47 11.00 42.25
N PRO A 398 23.18 10.69 42.37
CA PRO A 398 22.84 9.62 43.33
C PRO A 398 22.08 8.45 42.69
N ASP A 399 22.40 7.24 43.13
CA ASP A 399 21.51 6.09 43.01
C ASP A 399 20.36 6.23 44.02
N SER A 400 19.15 5.74 43.69
CA SER A 400 18.14 5.41 44.70
C SER A 400 17.58 4.01 44.44
N THR A 401 18.09 3.06 45.21
CA THR A 401 17.61 1.68 45.29
C THR A 401 16.19 1.64 45.88
N TYR A 402 15.33 0.74 45.39
CA TYR A 402 14.19 0.25 46.17
C TYR A 402 14.32 -1.26 46.33
N GLN A 403 14.32 -1.71 47.59
CA GLN A 403 14.30 -3.12 47.95
C GLN A 403 12.88 -3.65 48.18
N SER A 404 12.76 -4.94 47.93
CA SER A 404 11.66 -5.86 48.18
C SER A 404 11.04 -5.82 49.59
N ALA A 405 9.77 -6.24 49.70
CA ALA A 405 9.34 -7.20 50.71
C ALA A 405 8.00 -7.88 50.32
N ASP A 406 7.99 -9.22 50.41
CA ASP A 406 6.96 -10.19 50.83
C ASP A 406 5.48 -9.75 50.99
N GLY A 407 4.45 -10.58 50.75
CA GLY A 407 4.42 -12.02 50.47
C GLY A 407 3.43 -12.77 51.39
N VAL A 408 2.43 -13.49 50.84
CA VAL A 408 1.53 -14.38 51.60
C VAL A 408 1.29 -15.69 50.82
N LYS A 409 1.31 -16.82 51.53
CA LYS A 409 1.13 -18.20 51.02
C LYS A 409 -0.19 -18.81 51.51
N SER A 410 -0.81 -19.66 50.69
CA SER A 410 -1.38 -20.99 51.06
C SER A 410 -2.16 -21.55 49.84
N SER A 411 -1.78 -22.62 49.12
CA SER A 411 -1.48 -24.02 49.46
C SER A 411 -2.69 -24.97 49.47
N ASN A 412 -2.53 -26.11 48.78
CA ASN A 412 -3.34 -27.36 48.74
C ASN A 412 -4.10 -27.61 47.42
N GLN A 413 -4.14 -28.83 46.85
CA GLN A 413 -3.34 -30.05 47.09
C GLN A 413 -3.41 -30.97 45.85
N LYS A 414 -2.43 -31.87 45.68
CA LYS A 414 -2.39 -32.95 44.67
C LYS A 414 -3.02 -34.25 45.26
N PRO A 415 -3.39 -35.27 44.46
CA PRO A 415 -2.46 -36.38 44.11
C PRO A 415 -2.43 -36.68 42.59
N ASP A 416 -1.34 -37.11 41.95
CA ASP A 416 -0.61 -38.41 42.04
C ASP A 416 -1.44 -39.62 41.56
N SER A 417 -0.91 -40.59 40.81
CA SER A 417 0.45 -40.85 40.27
C SER A 417 0.34 -41.48 38.84
N THR A 418 1.30 -42.09 38.13
CA THR A 418 2.64 -42.67 38.43
C THR A 418 3.45 -42.88 37.13
N SER A 419 4.80 -42.79 37.18
CA SER A 419 5.84 -43.60 36.47
C SER A 419 5.80 -43.82 34.92
N GLN A 420 6.93 -43.97 34.19
CA GLN A 420 8.33 -44.25 34.57
C GLN A 420 9.32 -43.85 33.44
N SER A 421 10.52 -43.39 33.85
CA SER A 421 11.90 -43.72 33.35
C SER A 421 12.17 -44.18 31.90
N THR A 422 13.32 -43.91 31.26
CA THR A 422 14.53 -43.09 31.53
C THR A 422 15.35 -43.12 30.22
N ASP A 423 16.11 -42.06 29.92
CA ASP A 423 17.58 -42.14 29.76
C ASP A 423 18.15 -40.90 29.05
N SER A 424 19.30 -40.46 29.55
CA SER A 424 20.05 -39.30 29.09
C SER A 424 21.34 -39.73 28.40
N LEU A 425 21.68 -39.16 27.24
CA LEU A 425 23.06 -39.15 26.73
C LEU A 425 23.40 -37.84 26.00
N ASN A 426 24.67 -37.45 26.07
CA ASN A 426 25.19 -36.14 25.67
C ASN A 426 25.54 -36.04 24.18
N GLY A 427 25.53 -34.81 23.67
CA GLY A 427 26.75 -34.21 23.10
C GLY A 427 27.10 -34.42 21.62
N SER A 428 26.83 -33.37 20.83
CA SER A 428 27.60 -32.92 19.65
C SER A 428 27.61 -33.74 18.35
N THR A 429 27.87 -33.00 17.25
CA THR A 429 28.29 -33.49 15.92
C THR A 429 27.20 -34.00 14.97
N VAL A 430 26.61 -33.09 14.19
CA VAL A 430 26.35 -33.34 12.76
C VAL A 430 26.70 -32.10 11.95
N ALA A 431 27.75 -32.20 11.13
CA ALA A 431 27.96 -31.36 9.97
C ALA A 431 27.94 -32.25 8.72
N LYS A 432 27.50 -31.70 7.59
CA LYS A 432 27.37 -32.33 6.26
C LYS A 432 26.23 -33.35 6.11
N LEU A 433 25.23 -32.97 5.31
CA LEU A 433 24.84 -33.76 4.14
C LEU A 433 24.13 -32.85 3.12
N ALA A 434 24.80 -32.55 2.02
CA ALA A 434 24.24 -31.87 0.87
C ALA A 434 24.71 -32.61 -0.39
N SER A 435 23.82 -33.35 -1.06
CA SER A 435 23.90 -33.73 -2.49
C SER A 435 22.82 -34.76 -2.90
N SER A 436 21.59 -34.29 -3.10
CA SER A 436 20.51 -34.85 -3.97
C SER A 436 19.26 -34.02 -3.66
N TYR A 437 18.47 -33.51 -4.60
CA TYR A 437 18.13 -33.99 -5.95
C TYR A 437 18.22 -32.86 -7.00
N GLY A 438 18.35 -33.24 -8.28
CA GLY A 438 18.31 -32.30 -9.41
C GLY A 438 16.87 -31.89 -9.82
N PRO A 439 16.73 -30.88 -10.69
CA PRO A 439 15.43 -30.26 -11.01
C PRO A 439 14.58 -31.11 -11.96
N VAL A 440 13.29 -31.24 -11.67
CA VAL A 440 12.31 -31.82 -12.58
C VAL A 440 11.81 -30.77 -13.57
N LEU A 441 11.92 -31.12 -14.84
CA LEU A 441 11.53 -30.39 -16.04
C LEU A 441 10.16 -29.68 -15.97
N PHE A 442 10.15 -28.38 -16.27
CA PHE A 442 9.05 -27.73 -16.99
C PHE A 442 9.55 -27.36 -18.40
N LYS A 443 8.88 -27.87 -19.43
CA LYS A 443 9.18 -27.60 -20.85
C LYS A 443 7.87 -27.68 -21.63
N SER A 444 7.73 -26.89 -22.71
CA SER A 444 6.46 -26.57 -23.42
C SER A 444 5.71 -25.39 -22.76
N MET A 445 5.36 -24.27 -23.41
CA MET A 445 5.46 -23.85 -24.82
C MET A 445 5.76 -22.33 -24.90
N VAL A 446 6.79 -21.92 -25.64
CA VAL A 446 6.74 -20.79 -26.59
C VAL A 446 7.76 -21.10 -27.71
N HIS A 447 7.39 -20.87 -28.97
CA HIS A 447 8.32 -20.82 -30.09
C HIS A 447 7.93 -19.64 -31.00
N ASN A 448 8.94 -19.07 -31.67
CA ASN A 448 8.86 -18.04 -32.71
C ASN A 448 8.44 -16.63 -32.28
N VAL A 449 9.43 -15.81 -31.88
CA VAL A 449 9.76 -14.58 -32.63
C VAL A 449 11.29 -14.55 -32.83
N THR A 450 11.75 -13.95 -33.93
CA THR A 450 13.10 -14.07 -34.51
C THR A 450 14.20 -13.23 -33.85
N HIS A 451 15.44 -13.71 -33.97
CA HIS A 451 16.68 -13.01 -33.61
C HIS A 451 16.86 -11.65 -34.31
N THR A 452 17.41 -10.68 -33.58
CA THR A 452 18.43 -9.73 -34.05
C THR A 452 19.47 -9.52 -32.94
N GLU A 453 20.74 -9.33 -33.31
CA GLU A 453 21.89 -9.33 -32.38
C GLU A 453 22.14 -7.96 -31.70
N PRO A 454 22.87 -7.92 -30.56
CA PRO A 454 23.28 -6.67 -29.93
C PRO A 454 24.47 -6.02 -30.65
N PHE A 455 24.45 -4.70 -30.77
CA PHE A 455 25.66 -3.91 -31.00
C PHE A 455 26.32 -3.52 -29.67
N ILE A 456 27.64 -3.31 -29.77
CA ILE A 456 28.63 -3.01 -28.72
C ILE A 456 28.26 -1.78 -27.88
#